data_AF-A0AAV0LRP1-F1
#
_entry.id   AF-A0AAV0LRP1-F1
#
_cell.length_a   1.000
_cell.length_b   1.000
_cell.length_c   1.000
_cell.angle_alpha   90.00
_cell.angle_beta   90.00
_cell.angle_gamma   90.00
#
_symmetry.space_group_name_H-M   'P 1'
#
loop_
_entity.id
_entity.type
_entity.pdbx_description
1 polymer ?
#
loop_
_entity_poly.entity_id
_entity_poly.type
_entity_poly.pdbx_seq_one_letter_code
_entity_poly.pdbx_strand_id
1 'polypeptide(L)'
;MSLGSDDPQPFFDDALAIGAFHAMKRGVLSSASAGNSGPSPATASNLAPWMLTVAASSMDRKFISQVVLGNGEIYPVSCSISRNEYGAVAVGIRSLFFSSESIR
;
A
#
# COMPACT_ATOMS: atom_id res chain seq x y z
N MET A 1 10.45 3.28 7.34
CA MET A 1 10.90 1.98 6.81
C MET A 1 9.75 1.41 5.99
N SER A 2 9.95 1.20 4.70
CA SER A 2 8.92 0.64 3.80
C SER A 2 9.34 -0.75 3.35
N LEU A 3 9.81 -1.56 4.29
CA LEU A 3 10.34 -2.90 4.11
C LEU A 3 9.87 -3.75 5.29
N GLY A 4 9.71 -5.04 5.07
CA GLY A 4 9.26 -6.00 6.07
C GLY A 4 9.01 -7.36 5.44
N SER A 5 8.97 -8.39 6.28
CA SER A 5 8.53 -9.74 5.89
C SER A 5 7.00 -9.76 5.73
N ASP A 6 6.50 -10.62 4.86
CA ASP A 6 5.05 -10.90 4.74
C ASP A 6 4.53 -11.64 5.97
N ASP A 7 5.38 -12.47 6.59
CA ASP A 7 5.06 -13.19 7.82
C ASP A 7 5.60 -12.46 9.07
N PRO A 8 4.81 -12.35 10.16
CA PRO A 8 5.27 -11.78 11.41
C PRO A 8 6.30 -12.70 12.07
N GLN A 9 7.52 -12.19 12.26
CA GLN A 9 8.60 -12.89 12.95
C GLN A 9 8.64 -12.54 14.45
N PRO A 10 9.16 -13.43 15.32
CA PRO A 10 9.46 -13.09 16.72
C PRO A 10 10.42 -11.91 16.82
N PHE A 11 10.24 -11.05 17.84
CA PHE A 11 11.02 -9.80 17.97
C PHE A 11 12.54 -9.99 18.08
N PHE A 12 12.99 -11.15 18.56
CA PHE A 12 14.41 -11.46 18.72
C PHE A 12 15.07 -12.02 17.46
N ASP A 13 14.28 -12.40 16.46
CA ASP A 13 14.75 -12.89 15.16
C ASP A 13 14.54 -11.84 14.05
N ASP A 14 13.84 -10.75 14.35
CA ASP A 14 13.62 -9.63 13.45
C ASP A 14 14.69 -8.54 13.61
N ALA A 15 15.55 -8.42 12.59
CA ALA A 15 16.58 -7.39 12.52
C ALA A 15 15.99 -5.95 12.57
N LEU A 16 14.78 -5.74 12.05
CA LEU A 16 14.11 -4.43 12.10
C LEU A 16 13.67 -4.11 13.52
N ALA A 17 13.12 -5.08 14.25
CA ALA A 17 12.76 -4.92 15.66
C ALA A 17 14.00 -4.65 16.53
N ILE A 18 15.09 -5.40 16.37
CA ILE A 18 16.34 -5.18 17.12
C ILE A 18 16.93 -3.79 16.81
N GLY A 19 17.01 -3.42 15.53
CA GLY A 19 17.52 -2.12 15.11
C GLY A 19 16.68 -0.97 15.68
N ALA A 20 15.36 -1.08 15.62
CA ALA A 20 14.45 -0.09 16.16
C ALA A 20 14.51 0.01 17.70
N PHE A 21 14.77 -1.10 18.40
CA PHE A 21 14.95 -1.09 19.85
C PHE A 21 16.18 -0.26 20.25
N HIS A 22 17.30 -0.45 19.54
CA HIS A 22 18.51 0.34 19.77
C HIS A 22 18.33 1.83 19.39
N ALA A 23 17.58 2.11 18.32
CA ALA A 23 17.22 3.47 17.93
C ALA A 23 16.36 4.15 19.00
N MET A 24 15.35 3.45 19.53
CA MET A 24 14.49 3.96 20.60
C MET A 24 15.29 4.25 21.87
N LYS A 25 16.25 3.40 22.25
CA LYS A 25 17.14 3.65 23.40
C LYS A 25 17.92 4.96 23.26
N ARG A 26 18.15 5.43 22.04
CA ARG A 26 18.82 6.70 21.73
C ARG A 26 17.85 7.85 21.44
N GLY A 27 16.55 7.66 21.68
CA GLY A 27 15.51 8.68 21.45
C GLY A 27 15.10 8.85 19.99
N VAL A 28 15.43 7.90 19.11
CA VAL A 28 15.06 7.95 17.68
C VAL A 28 13.86 7.03 17.43
N LEU A 29 12.74 7.61 17.01
CA LEU A 29 11.53 6.88 16.64
C LEU A 29 11.66 6.27 15.24
N SER A 30 11.36 4.98 15.11
CA SER A 30 11.34 4.28 13.83
C SER A 30 9.91 4.07 13.35
N SER A 31 9.55 4.67 12.21
CA SER A 31 8.27 4.41 11.53
C SER A 31 8.43 3.27 10.52
N ALA A 32 7.51 2.32 10.50
CA ALA A 32 7.51 1.15 9.62
C ALA A 32 6.13 0.93 8.97
N SER A 33 6.07 0.43 7.74
CA SER A 33 4.80 0.01 7.12
C SER A 33 4.28 -1.28 7.74
N ALA A 34 2.96 -1.41 7.86
CA ALA A 34 2.29 -2.64 8.31
C ALA A 34 2.37 -3.80 7.30
N GLY A 35 2.83 -3.55 6.07
CA GLY A 35 2.83 -4.53 4.99
C GLY A 35 1.58 -4.44 4.10
N ASN A 36 1.63 -5.11 2.95
CA ASN A 36 0.58 -5.05 1.90
C ASN A 36 -0.17 -6.39 1.75
N SER A 37 -0.02 -7.30 2.69
CA SER A 37 -0.47 -8.70 2.60
C SER A 37 -1.87 -8.94 3.19
N GLY A 38 -2.60 -7.85 3.45
CA GLY A 38 -4.04 -7.89 3.79
C GLY A 38 -4.90 -8.46 2.65
N PRO A 39 -6.21 -8.67 2.86
CA PRO A 39 -7.06 -8.12 3.93
C PRO A 39 -7.34 -9.06 5.11
N SER A 40 -6.77 -10.27 5.10
CA SER A 40 -6.98 -11.24 6.18
C SER A 40 -6.47 -10.70 7.52
N PRO A 41 -7.14 -11.04 8.64
CA PRO A 41 -6.66 -10.65 9.96
C PRO A 41 -5.26 -11.22 10.23
N ALA A 42 -4.48 -10.51 11.05
CA ALA A 42 -3.11 -10.88 11.45
C ALA A 42 -2.05 -10.92 10.33
N THR A 43 -2.25 -10.16 9.25
CA THR A 43 -1.28 -10.01 8.14
C THR A 43 -0.34 -8.81 8.30
N ALA A 44 -0.40 -8.12 9.44
CA ALA A 44 0.44 -6.96 9.71
C ALA A 44 1.85 -7.40 10.16
N SER A 45 2.89 -6.77 9.60
CA SER A 45 4.29 -6.95 9.97
C SER A 45 4.84 -5.72 10.71
N ASN A 46 6.06 -5.83 11.24
CA ASN A 46 6.73 -4.77 12.02
C ASN A 46 5.96 -4.34 13.29
N LEU A 47 5.45 -5.30 14.06
CA LEU A 47 4.59 -5.08 15.23
C LEU A 47 5.33 -4.84 16.55
N ALA A 48 6.62 -4.50 16.50
CA ALA A 48 7.36 -4.25 17.74
C ALA A 48 6.79 -3.03 18.47
N PRO A 49 6.61 -3.09 19.81
CA PRO A 49 5.94 -2.02 20.57
C PRO A 49 6.73 -0.71 20.58
N TRP A 50 8.02 -0.78 20.21
CA TRP A 50 8.90 0.38 20.05
C TRP A 50 8.97 0.93 18.61
N MET A 51 8.11 0.45 17.71
CA MET A 51 7.99 0.95 16.34
C MET A 51 6.63 1.61 16.12
N LEU A 52 6.60 2.63 15.26
CA LEU A 52 5.35 3.20 14.78
C LEU A 52 4.95 2.50 13.48
N THR A 53 4.06 1.52 13.59
CA THR A 53 3.51 0.78 12.45
C THR A 53 2.39 1.57 11.76
N VAL A 54 2.56 1.87 10.47
CA VAL A 54 1.64 2.69 9.68
C VAL A 54 0.88 1.81 8.70
N ALA A 55 -0.45 1.83 8.79
CA ALA A 55 -1.33 1.23 7.80
C ALA A 55 -1.57 2.20 6.62
N ALA A 56 -1.86 1.65 5.44
CA ALA A 56 -2.23 2.46 4.29
C ALA A 56 -3.72 2.85 4.37
N SER A 57 -4.06 4.15 4.33
CA SER A 57 -5.46 4.63 4.22
C SER A 57 -5.74 5.54 3.01
N SER A 58 -6.92 5.36 2.41
CA SER A 58 -7.27 5.91 1.10
C SER A 58 -7.92 7.26 1.22
N MET A 59 -7.46 8.18 0.37
CA MET A 59 -8.03 9.51 0.18
C MET A 59 -9.03 9.48 -0.98
N ASP A 60 -10.08 10.28 -0.92
CA ASP A 60 -11.10 10.45 -1.97
C ASP A 60 -10.59 11.10 -3.28
N ARG A 61 -9.27 11.33 -3.39
CA ARG A 61 -8.63 11.95 -4.55
C ARG A 61 -8.61 11.00 -5.74
N LYS A 62 -9.12 11.47 -6.88
CA LYS A 62 -9.05 10.78 -8.19
C LYS A 62 -7.98 11.43 -9.05
N PHE A 63 -7.03 10.64 -9.55
CA PHE A 63 -6.04 11.06 -10.53
C PHE A 63 -6.53 10.64 -11.92
N ILE A 64 -6.73 11.59 -12.82
CA ILE A 64 -7.17 11.32 -14.20
C ILE A 64 -5.96 11.52 -15.10
N SER A 65 -5.64 10.52 -15.91
CA SER A 65 -4.64 10.59 -16.98
C SER A 65 -5.28 10.20 -18.31
N GLN A 66 -4.69 10.62 -19.42
CA GLN A 66 -5.18 10.30 -20.76
C GLN A 66 -4.21 9.31 -21.41
N VAL A 67 -4.75 8.21 -21.93
CA VAL A 67 -3.99 7.25 -22.75
C VAL A 67 -4.35 7.50 -24.20
N VAL A 68 -3.34 7.81 -25.02
CA VAL A 68 -3.48 7.90 -26.48
C VAL A 68 -3.06 6.56 -27.07
N LEU A 69 -3.98 5.89 -27.75
CA LEU A 69 -3.71 4.64 -28.46
C LEU A 69 -3.05 4.92 -29.82
N GLY A 70 -2.38 3.92 -30.40
CA GLY A 70 -1.70 4.06 -31.70
C GLY A 70 -2.61 4.39 -32.88
N ASN A 71 -3.93 4.26 -32.71
CA ASN A 71 -4.97 4.66 -33.66
C ASN A 71 -5.43 6.12 -33.49
N GLY A 72 -4.84 6.88 -32.55
CA GLY A 72 -5.20 8.27 -32.26
C GLY A 72 -6.38 8.45 -31.30
N GLU A 73 -7.00 7.37 -30.82
CA GLU A 73 -8.06 7.45 -29.83
C GLU A 73 -7.52 7.78 -28.44
N ILE A 74 -8.26 8.63 -27.71
CA ILE A 74 -7.88 9.11 -26.38
C ILE A 74 -8.85 8.55 -25.35
N TYR A 75 -8.33 7.79 -24.39
CA TYR A 75 -9.10 7.20 -23.30
C TYR A 75 -8.72 7.82 -21.95
N PRO A 76 -9.69 8.37 -21.19
CA PRO A 76 -9.45 8.83 -19.84
C PRO A 76 -9.31 7.63 -18.91
N VAL A 77 -8.12 7.42 -18.36
CA VAL A 77 -7.88 6.49 -17.25
C VAL A 77 -7.98 7.25 -15.94
N SER A 78 -8.78 6.73 -15.02
CA SER A 78 -8.84 7.26 -13.66
C SER A 78 -8.22 6.25 -12.69
N CYS A 79 -7.24 6.73 -11.94
CA CYS A 79 -6.72 6.05 -10.76
C CYS A 79 -7.45 6.61 -9.55
N SER A 80 -8.23 5.77 -8.89
CA SER A 80 -8.92 6.12 -7.66
C SER A 80 -8.25 5.43 -6.49
N ILE A 81 -7.98 6.19 -5.45
CA ILE A 81 -7.55 5.68 -4.16
C ILE A 81 -8.85 5.37 -3.38
N SER A 82 -9.18 4.10 -3.15
CA SER A 82 -10.46 3.69 -2.53
C SER A 82 -10.27 3.17 -1.11
N ARG A 83 -11.08 3.66 -0.17
CA ARG A 83 -11.04 3.29 1.25
C ARG A 83 -12.05 2.19 1.53
N ASN A 84 -11.61 1.06 2.09
CA ASN A 84 -12.55 0.07 2.62
C ASN A 84 -13.03 0.49 4.03
N GLU A 85 -14.05 -0.19 4.54
CA GLU A 85 -14.64 0.05 5.87
C GLU A 85 -13.64 -0.09 7.03
N TYR A 86 -12.53 -0.81 6.81
CA TYR A 86 -11.43 -1.00 7.76
C TYR A 86 -10.31 0.05 7.63
N GLY A 87 -10.45 1.00 6.71
CA GLY A 87 -9.48 2.05 6.49
C GLY A 87 -8.24 1.67 5.67
N ALA A 88 -8.20 0.51 5.02
CA ALA A 88 -7.13 0.09 4.12
C ALA A 88 -7.22 0.77 2.72
N VAL A 89 -6.06 1.02 2.09
CA VAL A 89 -5.93 1.52 0.71
C VAL A 89 -5.75 0.42 -0.28
N ALA A 90 -6.57 0.44 -1.33
CA ALA A 90 -6.16 -0.09 -2.62
C ALA A 90 -6.02 1.06 -3.62
N VAL A 91 -4.93 1.04 -4.39
CA VAL A 91 -4.78 1.85 -5.60
C VAL A 91 -5.40 1.04 -6.74
N GLY A 92 -6.60 1.44 -7.16
CA GLY A 92 -7.31 0.77 -8.24
C GLY A 92 -7.27 1.59 -9.53
N ILE A 93 -6.89 0.95 -10.64
CA ILE A 93 -7.24 1.44 -11.98
C ILE A 93 -8.67 0.97 -12.23
N ARG A 94 -9.62 1.89 -12.39
CA ARG A 94 -10.96 1.47 -12.83
C ARG A 94 -10.84 0.91 -14.25
N SER A 95 -11.26 -0.34 -14.43
CA SER A 95 -11.18 -1.10 -15.68
C SER A 95 -11.49 -0.24 -16.90
N LEU A 96 -10.58 -0.22 -17.86
CA LEU A 96 -10.85 0.26 -19.21
C LEU A 96 -11.89 -0.69 -19.82
N PHE A 97 -13.16 -0.29 -19.85
CA PHE A 97 -14.16 -0.97 -20.65
C PHE A 97 -13.80 -0.75 -22.13
N PHE A 98 -13.10 -1.71 -22.74
CA PHE A 98 -13.03 -1.84 -24.18
C PHE A 98 -14.39 -2.38 -24.65
N SER A 99 -15.27 -1.51 -25.13
CA SER A 99 -16.42 -1.97 -25.90
C SER A 99 -15.89 -2.54 -27.22
N SER A 100 -16.09 -3.82 -27.48
CA SER A 100 -15.61 -4.51 -28.70
C SER A 100 -16.44 -4.17 -29.95
N GLU A 101 -17.07 -3.00 -30.00
CA GLU A 101 -18.01 -2.62 -31.07
C GLU A 101 -17.43 -1.64 -32.11
N SER A 102 -16.10 -1.49 -32.18
CA SER A 102 -15.47 -0.69 -33.24
C SER A 102 -14.13 -1.27 -33.68
N ILE A 103 -14.15 -2.50 -34.18
CA ILE A 103 -13.15 -2.98 -35.15
C ILE A 103 -13.92 -3.46 -36.37
N ARG A 104 -14.14 -2.53 -37.30
CA ARG A 104 -14.35 -2.81 -38.73
C ARG A 104 -13.46 -1.86 -39.51
#